data_AF-A0A960P546-F1
#
_entry.id   AF-A0A960P546-F1
#
_cell.length_a   1.000
_cell.length_b   1.000
_cell.length_c   1.000
_cell.angle_alpha   90.00
_cell.angle_beta   90.00
_cell.angle_gamma   90.00
#
_symmetry.space_group_name_H-M   'P 1'
#
loop_
_entity.id
_entity.type
_entity.pdbx_description
1 polymer ?
#
loop_
_entity_poly.entity_id
_entity_poly.type
_entity_poly.pdbx_seq_one_letter_code
_entity_poly.pdbx_strand_id
1 'polypeptide(L)'
;MSTELLHRIQFGFTISFHFIFPPMSLGLGLLLIVFGVQAVRTDDPKWRQLAMFWTKIYGLIFSMGVATGLVQEFQFGTNWSEYS
;
A
#
# COMPACT_ATOMS: atom_id res chain seq x y z
N MET A 1 -16.34 0.02 -28.48
CA MET A 1 -16.15 0.54 -27.10
C MET A 1 -15.52 1.92 -27.24
N SER A 2 -16.02 2.97 -26.59
CA SER A 2 -15.44 4.32 -26.72
C SER A 2 -14.11 4.44 -25.96
N THR A 3 -13.22 5.34 -26.41
CA THR A 3 -11.95 5.60 -25.74
C THR A 3 -12.16 6.02 -24.28
N GLU A 4 -13.13 6.91 -24.03
CA GLU A 4 -13.49 7.31 -22.67
C GLU A 4 -13.87 6.11 -21.78
N LEU A 5 -14.67 5.17 -22.30
CA LEU A 5 -15.05 3.98 -21.56
C LEU A 5 -13.84 3.09 -21.26
N LEU A 6 -12.90 2.95 -22.19
CA LEU A 6 -11.65 2.22 -21.96
C LEU A 6 -10.80 2.89 -20.86
N HIS A 7 -10.71 4.22 -20.86
CA HIS A 7 -9.98 4.97 -19.83
C HIS A 7 -10.62 4.78 -18.44
N ARG A 8 -11.96 4.79 -18.36
CA ARG A 8 -12.70 4.52 -17.11
C ARG A 8 -12.46 3.09 -16.60
N ILE A 9 -12.51 2.09 -17.48
CA ILE A 9 -12.25 0.68 -17.12
C ILE A 9 -10.81 0.51 -16.65
N GLN A 10 -9.85 1.06 -17.38
CA GLN A 10 -8.43 0.97 -17.02
C GLN A 10 -8.16 1.63 -15.66
N PHE A 11 -8.67 2.85 -15.44
CA PHE A 11 -8.51 3.54 -14.17
C PHE A 11 -9.21 2.78 -13.02
N GLY A 12 -10.43 2.30 -13.26
CA GLY A 12 -11.18 1.49 -12.29
C GLY A 12 -10.44 0.22 -11.86
N PHE A 13 -9.77 -0.46 -12.78
CA PHE A 13 -8.90 -1.59 -12.46
C PHE A 13 -7.69 -1.16 -11.63
N THR A 14 -6.97 -0.12 -12.07
CA THR A 14 -5.76 0.36 -11.39
C THR A 14 -6.03 0.82 -9.97
N ILE A 15 -7.05 1.63 -9.74
CA ILE A 15 -7.39 2.12 -8.39
C ILE A 15 -7.88 0.99 -7.48
N SER A 16 -8.68 0.05 -8.00
CA SER A 16 -9.17 -1.08 -7.21
C SER A 16 -8.04 -1.99 -6.77
N PHE A 17 -7.07 -2.24 -7.65
CA PHE A 17 -5.88 -3.02 -7.31
C PHE A 17 -4.96 -2.27 -6.34
N HIS A 18 -4.71 -0.98 -6.60
CA HIS A 18 -3.87 -0.15 -5.74
C HIS A 18 -4.43 -0.06 -4.32
N PHE A 19 -5.74 0.16 -4.17
CA PHE A 19 -6.36 0.41 -2.85
C PHE A 19 -6.34 -0.80 -1.90
N ILE A 20 -5.93 -1.98 -2.35
CA ILE A 20 -5.72 -3.14 -1.47
C ILE A 20 -4.52 -2.87 -0.53
N PHE A 21 -3.45 -2.25 -1.04
CA PHE A 21 -2.18 -2.11 -0.32
C PHE A 21 -2.17 -1.01 0.76
N PRO A 22 -2.67 0.22 0.52
CA PRO A 22 -2.69 1.28 1.53
C PRO A 22 -3.33 0.91 2.88
N PRO A 23 -4.55 0.33 2.95
CA PRO A 23 -5.15 -0.02 4.24
C PRO A 23 -4.38 -1.16 4.93
N MET A 24 -3.83 -2.12 4.17
CA MET A 24 -2.98 -3.18 4.75
C MET A 24 -1.67 -2.62 5.29
N SER A 25 -1.01 -1.70 4.58
CA SER A 25 0.18 -1.00 5.05
C SER A 25 -0.11 -0.21 6.32
N LEU A 26 -1.18 0.61 6.34
CA LEU A 26 -1.55 1.39 7.53
C LEU A 26 -1.84 0.50 8.74
N GLY A 27 -2.60 -0.58 8.56
CA GLY A 27 -2.92 -1.52 9.62
C GLY A 27 -1.69 -2.25 10.17
N LEU A 28 -0.84 -2.79 9.29
CA LEU A 28 0.39 -3.46 9.71
C LEU A 28 1.41 -2.49 10.30
N GLY A 29 1.48 -1.26 9.80
CA GLY A 29 2.33 -0.20 10.35
C GLY A 29 1.97 0.10 11.82
N LEU A 30 0.68 0.20 12.13
CA LEU A 30 0.22 0.37 13.51
C LEU A 30 0.59 -0.84 14.39
N LEU A 31 0.43 -2.07 13.88
CA LEU A 31 0.82 -3.28 14.61
C LEU A 31 2.33 -3.33 14.89
N LEU A 32 3.16 -2.92 13.93
CA LEU A 32 4.62 -2.84 14.11
C LEU A 32 5.00 -1.82 15.20
N ILE A 33 4.30 -0.68 15.27
CA ILE A 33 4.47 0.30 16.35
C ILE A 33 4.11 -0.35 17.70
N VAL A 34 2.98 -1.05 17.79
CA VAL A 34 2.57 -1.75 19.02
C VAL A 34 3.62 -2.78 19.45
N PHE A 35 4.11 -3.61 18.52
CA PHE A 35 5.16 -4.59 18.84
C PHE A 35 6.46 -3.92 19.27
N GLY A 36 6.86 -2.82 18.63
CA GLY A 36 8.04 -2.04 19.02
C GLY A 36 7.91 -1.45 20.42
N VAL A 37 6.76 -0.86 20.75
CA VAL A 37 6.47 -0.32 22.08
C VAL A 37 6.51 -1.43 23.14
N GLN A 38 5.90 -2.59 22.87
CA GLN A 38 5.93 -3.70 23.82
C GLN A 38 7.32 -4.29 23.99
N ALA A 39 8.10 -4.41 22.92
CA ALA A 39 9.48 -4.88 22.99
C ALA A 39 10.35 -4.01 23.92
N VAL A 40 10.18 -2.68 23.86
CA VAL A 40 10.93 -1.76 24.74
C VAL A 40 10.39 -1.77 26.16
N ARG A 41 9.07 -1.91 26.35
CA ARG A 41 8.45 -1.87 27.69
C ARG A 41 8.67 -3.12 28.51
N THR A 42 8.67 -4.31 27.89
CA THR A 42 8.71 -5.58 28.63
C THR A 42 10.06 -6.29 28.54
N ASP A 43 10.95 -5.86 27.64
CA ASP A 43 12.21 -6.56 27.31
C ASP A 43 12.02 -8.04 26.92
N ASP A 44 10.80 -8.40 26.50
CA ASP A 44 10.48 -9.77 26.06
C ASP A 44 10.91 -9.93 24.58
N PRO A 45 11.86 -10.84 24.29
CA PRO A 45 12.37 -11.04 22.94
C PRO A 45 11.29 -11.46 21.93
N LYS A 46 10.16 -12.01 22.39
CA LYS A 46 9.03 -12.39 21.53
C LYS A 46 8.47 -11.22 20.73
N TRP A 47 8.36 -10.03 21.34
CA TRP A 47 7.84 -8.85 20.64
C TRP A 47 8.77 -8.39 19.52
N ARG A 48 10.09 -8.46 19.75
CA ARG A 48 11.08 -8.14 18.72
C ARG A 48 11.04 -9.15 17.57
N GLN A 49 10.85 -10.44 17.88
CA GLN A 49 10.67 -11.48 16.85
C GLN A 49 9.40 -11.24 16.00
N LEU A 50 8.28 -10.91 16.65
CA LEU A 50 7.03 -10.56 15.96
C LEU A 50 7.23 -9.33 15.05
N ALA A 51 7.83 -8.26 15.56
CA ALA A 51 8.12 -7.05 14.78
C ALA A 51 9.00 -7.35 13.56
N MET A 52 10.05 -8.16 13.70
CA MET A 52 10.93 -8.53 12.59
C MET A 52 10.23 -9.39 11.53
N PHE A 53 9.38 -10.33 11.95
CA PHE A 53 8.59 -11.15 11.03
C PHE A 53 7.63 -10.28 10.21
N TRP A 54 6.82 -9.47 10.90
CA TRP A 54 5.81 -8.63 10.24
C TRP A 54 6.42 -7.49 9.42
N THR A 55 7.62 -7.01 9.75
CA THR A 55 8.34 -6.00 8.94
C THR A 55 8.61 -6.50 7.52
N LYS A 56 8.93 -7.79 7.35
CA LYS A 56 9.16 -8.36 6.01
C LYS A 56 7.88 -8.36 5.17
N ILE A 57 6.76 -8.75 5.76
CA ILE A 57 5.44 -8.75 5.11
C ILE A 57 5.00 -7.33 4.79
N TYR A 58 5.16 -6.41 5.74
CA TYR A 58 4.90 -4.98 5.54
C TYR A 58 5.71 -4.44 4.36
N GLY A 59 7.00 -4.77 4.27
CA GLY A 59 7.87 -4.32 3.18
C GLY A 59 7.37 -4.75 1.80
N LEU A 60 6.87 -5.98 1.67
CA LEU A 60 6.28 -6.48 0.42
C LEU A 60 5.01 -5.72 0.05
N ILE A 61 4.08 -5.57 1.00
CA ILE A 61 2.80 -4.88 0.79
C ILE A 61 3.05 -3.40 0.45
N PHE A 62 3.93 -2.74 1.20
CA PHE A 62 4.29 -1.35 0.99
C PHE A 62 4.91 -1.13 -0.39
N SER A 63 5.85 -2.00 -0.81
CA SER A 63 6.49 -1.90 -2.12
C SER A 63 5.48 -2.04 -3.27
N MET A 64 4.53 -2.98 -3.14
CA MET A 64 3.44 -3.13 -4.11
C MET A 64 2.51 -1.91 -4.13
N GLY A 65 2.22 -1.33 -2.98
CA GLY A 65 1.47 -0.08 -2.87
C GLY A 65 2.16 1.07 -3.59
N VAL A 66 3.46 1.26 -3.39
CA VAL A 66 4.25 2.31 -4.08
C VAL A 66 4.24 2.09 -5.59
N ALA A 67 4.54 0.88 -6.05
CA ALA A 67 4.59 0.57 -7.49
C ALA A 67 3.25 0.83 -8.19
N THR A 68 2.15 0.40 -7.57
CA THR A 68 0.79 0.59 -8.12
C THR A 68 0.31 2.04 -8.01
N GLY A 69 0.73 2.77 -6.98
CA GLY A 69 0.43 4.18 -6.81
C GLY A 69 1.09 5.06 -7.87
N LEU A 70 2.34 4.76 -8.24
CA LEU A 70 3.03 5.45 -9.33
C LEU A 70 2.29 5.29 -10.67
N VAL A 71 1.79 4.08 -10.97
CA VAL A 71 1.00 3.84 -12.18
C VAL A 71 -0.29 4.66 -12.15
N GLN A 72 -0.96 4.74 -11.00
CA GLN A 72 -2.18 5.56 -10.85
C GLN A 72 -1.89 7.05 -11.02
N GLU A 73 -0.79 7.56 -10.46
CA GLU A 73 -0.37 8.96 -10.58
C GLU A 73 -0.16 9.34 -12.05
N PHE A 74 0.58 8.53 -12.81
CA PHE A 74 0.82 8.80 -14.22
C PHE A 74 -0.44 8.66 -15.09
N GLN A 75 -1.43 7.87 -14.70
CA GLN A 75 -2.70 7.77 -15.42
C GLN A 75 -3.47 9.10 -15.47
N PHE A 76 -3.32 9.98 -14.47
CA PHE A 76 -3.92 11.32 -14.55
C PHE A 76 -3.34 12.10 -15.73
N GLY A 77 -2.02 12.07 -15.93
CA GLY A 77 -1.36 12.74 -17.05
C GLY A 77 -1.60 12.08 -18.42
N THR A 78 -1.59 10.74 -18.52
CA THR A 78 -1.68 10.06 -19.83
C THR A 78 -3.12 9.90 -20.33
N ASN A 79 -4.06 9.65 -19.42
CA ASN A 79 -5.42 9.24 -19.76
C ASN A 79 -6.48 10.29 -19.40
N TRP A 80 -6.12 11.27 -18.54
CA TRP A 80 -7.01 12.31 -18.04
C TRP A 80 -6.33 13.69 -18.10
N SER A 81 -5.62 13.96 -19.20
CA SER A 81 -4.79 15.17 -19.36
C SER A 81 -5.59 16.46 -19.30
N GLU A 82 -6.83 16.48 -19.82
CA GLU A 82 -7.71 17.66 -19.76
C GLU A 82 -8.29 17.91 -18.35
N TYR A 83 -8.30 16.89 -17.48
CA TYR A 83 -8.73 17.03 -16.09
C TYR A 83 -7.59 17.51 -15.18
N SER A 84 -6.34 17.22 -15.54
CA SER A 84 -5.13 17.51 -14.76
C SER A 84 -4.64 18.93 -15.00
#